data_AF-A0A9P6AP95-F1
#
_entry.id   AF-A0A9P6AP95-F1
#
_cell.length_a   1.000
_cell.length_b   1.000
_cell.length_c   1.000
_cell.angle_alpha   90.00
_cell.angle_beta   90.00
_cell.angle_gamma   90.00
#
_symmetry.space_group_name_H-M   'P 1'
#
loop_
_entity.id
_entity.type
_entity.pdbx_description
1 polymer ?
#
loop_
_entity_poly.entity_id
_entity_poly.type
_entity_poly.pdbx_seq_one_letter_code
_entity_poly.pdbx_strand_id
1 'polypeptide(L)'
;MTQTAQSLQIHLKETVDELGELATDSSTVVVEDELQAKIKAMQSSIKCIKSSIKKKMEELHLSDQMSHKELDRLKTDKWKFELVGLDRADTGHELDHQMKEHVEKAMKSWVSGVQGALKQYEEIQREMMKLQGKGSVAADAYIPPEISSSVYKLDVDEDIWQVPHHEDLANFPDGEVPAWLRDKGVWDGI
;
A
#
# COMPACT_ATOMS: atom_id res chain seq x y z
N MET A 1 63.69 -34.81 97.19
CA MET A 1 63.18 -33.61 96.48
C MET A 1 62.58 -33.94 95.09
N THR A 2 62.23 -35.20 94.79
CA THR A 2 61.75 -35.63 93.47
C THR A 2 60.22 -35.75 93.36
N GLN A 3 59.51 -35.87 94.48
CA GLN A 3 58.06 -36.12 94.52
C GLN A 3 57.23 -34.87 94.18
N THR A 4 57.72 -33.67 94.49
CA THR A 4 57.05 -32.40 94.19
C THR A 4 57.12 -32.02 92.71
N ALA A 5 58.21 -32.35 92.02
CA ALA A 5 58.37 -32.09 90.58
C ALA A 5 57.44 -32.96 89.72
N GLN A 6 57.24 -34.23 90.10
CA GLN A 6 56.30 -35.13 89.42
C GLN A 6 54.84 -34.69 89.62
N SER A 7 54.48 -34.23 90.83
CA SER A 7 53.12 -33.74 91.10
C SER A 7 52.79 -32.49 90.29
N LEU A 8 53.76 -31.59 90.08
CA LEU A 8 53.57 -30.41 89.24
C LEU A 8 53.46 -30.78 87.75
N GLN A 9 54.20 -31.78 87.27
CA GLN A 9 54.06 -32.24 85.88
C GLN A 9 52.70 -32.86 85.60
N ILE A 10 52.14 -33.61 86.55
CA ILE A 10 50.82 -34.22 86.42
C ILE A 10 49.74 -33.12 86.37
N HIS A 11 49.77 -32.14 87.28
CA HIS A 11 48.82 -31.04 87.25
C HIS A 11 48.94 -30.16 86.02
N LEU A 12 50.17 -29.88 85.56
CA LEU A 12 50.34 -29.09 84.33
C LEU A 12 49.74 -29.84 83.13
N LYS A 13 49.90 -31.16 83.07
CA LYS A 13 49.32 -31.98 82.02
C LYS A 13 47.79 -32.01 82.09
N GLU A 14 47.20 -32.18 83.27
CA GLU A 14 45.75 -32.08 83.48
C GLU A 14 45.21 -30.72 83.03
N THR A 15 45.84 -29.61 83.41
CA THR A 15 45.38 -28.27 83.00
C THR A 15 45.52 -28.03 81.50
N VAL A 16 46.52 -28.62 80.85
CA VAL A 16 46.71 -28.54 79.40
C VAL A 16 45.67 -29.38 78.66
N ASP A 17 45.32 -30.56 79.19
CA ASP A 17 44.29 -31.43 78.63
C ASP A 17 42.89 -30.79 78.82
N GLU A 18 42.60 -30.17 79.97
CA GLU A 18 41.36 -29.41 80.22
C GLU A 18 41.25 -28.17 79.31
N LEU A 19 42.35 -27.45 79.07
CA LEU A 19 42.39 -26.34 78.12
C LEU A 19 42.26 -26.81 76.66
N GLY A 20 42.75 -28.00 76.33
CA GLY A 20 42.62 -28.64 75.03
C GLY A 20 41.16 -29.04 74.72
N GLU A 21 40.44 -29.57 75.69
CA GLU A 21 39.02 -29.92 75.53
C GLU A 21 38.11 -28.68 75.43
N LEU A 22 38.39 -27.61 76.19
CA LEU A 22 37.68 -26.31 76.09
C LEU A 22 37.95 -25.58 74.76
N ALA A 23 39.15 -25.71 74.17
CA ALA A 23 39.46 -25.13 72.86
C ALA A 23 38.74 -25.82 71.70
N THR A 24 38.23 -27.04 71.93
CA THR A 24 37.38 -27.79 71.00
C THR A 24 35.89 -27.68 71.36
N ASP A 25 35.47 -26.54 71.92
CA ASP A 25 34.07 -26.27 72.23
C ASP A 25 33.20 -26.50 70.99
N SER A 26 32.47 -27.63 71.03
CA SER A 26 31.54 -28.13 70.02
C SER A 26 30.55 -27.07 69.51
N SER A 27 30.30 -26.02 70.30
CA SER A 27 29.49 -24.86 69.91
C SER A 27 30.08 -24.03 68.77
N THR A 28 31.41 -23.96 68.62
CA THR A 28 32.07 -23.18 67.55
C THR A 28 32.07 -23.92 66.22
N VAL A 29 32.29 -25.23 66.25
CA VAL A 29 32.24 -26.13 65.09
C VAL A 29 30.82 -26.18 64.49
N VAL A 30 29.79 -26.23 65.34
CA VAL A 30 28.38 -26.23 64.88
C VAL A 30 27.99 -24.91 64.18
N VAL A 31 28.50 -23.77 64.64
CA VAL A 31 28.24 -22.46 64.00
C VAL A 31 28.97 -22.34 62.66
N GLU A 32 30.18 -22.90 62.55
CA GLU A 32 30.95 -22.92 61.30
C GLU A 32 30.29 -23.80 60.23
N ASP A 33 29.80 -24.98 60.60
CA ASP A 33 29.05 -25.87 59.72
C ASP A 33 27.74 -25.22 59.21
N GLU A 34 27.00 -24.51 60.08
CA GLU A 34 25.79 -23.80 59.70
C GLU A 34 26.08 -22.64 58.73
N LEU A 35 27.14 -21.87 58.99
CA LEU A 35 27.60 -20.80 58.09
C LEU A 35 28.03 -21.38 56.74
N GLN A 36 28.76 -22.49 56.74
CA GLN A 36 29.21 -23.14 55.52
C GLN A 36 28.05 -23.72 54.71
N ALA A 37 27.02 -24.25 55.37
CA ALA A 37 25.78 -24.67 54.72
C ALA A 37 25.04 -23.48 54.08
N LYS A 38 24.94 -22.34 54.77
CA LYS A 38 24.36 -21.10 54.22
C LYS A 38 25.15 -20.56 53.03
N ILE A 39 26.48 -20.59 53.08
CA ILE A 39 27.34 -20.21 51.95
C ILE A 39 27.08 -21.12 50.74
N LYS A 40 27.01 -22.44 50.93
CA LYS A 40 26.70 -23.40 49.85
C LYS A 40 25.30 -23.18 49.25
N ALA A 41 24.31 -22.88 50.09
CA ALA A 41 22.95 -22.56 49.65
C ALA A 41 22.90 -21.26 48.83
N MET A 42 23.61 -20.21 49.28
CA MET A 42 23.74 -18.95 48.54
C MET A 42 24.48 -19.15 47.21
N GLN A 43 25.58 -19.92 47.20
CA GLN A 43 26.32 -20.23 45.97
C GLN A 43 25.46 -20.99 44.95
N SER A 44 24.67 -21.95 45.41
CA SER A 44 23.72 -22.68 44.57
C SER A 44 22.64 -21.76 43.99
N SER A 45 22.13 -20.83 44.81
CA SER A 45 21.14 -19.83 44.40
C SER A 45 21.72 -18.85 43.37
N ILE A 46 22.93 -18.34 43.60
CA ILE A 46 23.65 -17.47 42.65
C ILE A 46 23.86 -18.20 41.32
N LYS A 47 24.24 -19.49 41.36
CA LYS A 47 24.40 -20.30 40.15
C LYS A 47 23.09 -20.42 39.38
N CYS A 48 21.95 -20.65 40.05
CA CYS A 48 20.63 -20.68 39.43
C CYS A 48 20.20 -19.34 38.84
N ILE A 49 20.48 -18.23 39.53
CA ILE A 49 20.17 -16.88 39.04
C ILE A 49 21.00 -16.59 37.79
N LYS A 50 22.29 -16.94 37.80
CA LYS A 50 23.20 -16.74 36.67
C LYS A 50 22.74 -17.50 35.42
N SER A 51 22.32 -18.75 35.56
CA SER A 51 21.79 -19.52 34.42
C SER A 51 20.47 -18.94 33.90
N SER A 52 19.61 -18.46 34.79
CA SER A 52 18.34 -17.83 34.43
C SER A 52 18.53 -16.51 33.68
N ILE A 53 19.47 -15.67 34.13
CA ILE A 53 19.84 -14.42 33.45
C ILE A 53 20.38 -14.72 32.06
N LYS A 54 21.28 -15.71 31.93
CA LYS A 54 21.83 -16.11 30.63
C LYS A 54 20.72 -16.51 29.66
N LYS A 55 19.79 -17.37 30.10
CA LYS A 55 18.65 -17.80 29.29
C LYS A 55 17.78 -16.62 28.84
N LYS A 56 17.42 -15.71 29.76
CA LYS A 56 16.64 -14.52 29.43
C LYS A 56 17.35 -13.58 28.44
N MET A 57 18.67 -13.45 28.54
CA MET A 57 19.45 -12.64 27.61
C MET A 57 19.42 -13.23 26.19
N GLU A 58 19.51 -14.55 26.05
CA GLU A 58 19.38 -15.25 24.77
C GLU A 58 17.97 -15.09 24.17
N GLU A 59 16.92 -15.22 24.98
CA GLU A 59 15.52 -15.00 24.56
C GLU A 59 15.28 -13.57 24.05
N LEU A 60 15.77 -12.56 24.77
CA LEU A 60 15.67 -11.16 24.35
C LEU A 60 16.42 -10.91 23.04
N HIS A 61 17.62 -11.46 22.88
CA HIS A 61 18.40 -11.32 21.65
C HIS A 61 17.67 -11.90 20.43
N LEU A 62 17.04 -13.08 20.59
CA LEU A 62 16.23 -13.68 19.53
C LEU A 62 14.98 -12.84 19.22
N SER A 63 14.31 -12.32 20.26
CA SER A 63 13.14 -11.45 20.11
C SER A 63 13.47 -10.18 19.32
N ASP A 64 14.56 -9.49 19.69
CA ASP A 64 15.02 -8.28 18.99
C ASP A 64 15.39 -8.59 17.54
N GLN A 65 16.09 -9.71 17.29
CA GLN A 65 16.45 -10.12 15.93
C GLN A 65 15.20 -10.40 15.08
N MET A 66 14.18 -11.04 15.65
CA MET A 66 12.91 -11.29 14.96
C MET A 66 12.17 -9.98 14.66
N SER A 67 12.09 -9.07 15.63
CA SER A 67 11.47 -7.75 15.44
C SER A 67 12.16 -6.94 14.34
N HIS A 68 13.49 -6.98 14.27
CA HIS A 68 14.25 -6.31 13.21
C HIS A 68 13.94 -6.89 11.83
N LYS A 69 13.91 -8.22 11.70
CA LYS A 69 13.57 -8.90 10.44
C LYS A 69 12.16 -8.55 9.97
N GLU A 70 11.21 -8.45 10.90
CA GLU A 70 9.83 -8.10 10.59
C GLU A 70 9.69 -6.64 10.12
N LEU A 71 10.40 -5.71 10.78
CA LEU A 71 10.49 -4.32 10.34
C LEU A 71 11.05 -4.21 8.91
N ASP A 72 12.12 -4.94 8.59
CA ASP A 72 12.75 -4.92 7.27
C ASP A 72 11.84 -5.53 6.18
N ARG A 73 11.09 -6.58 6.53
CA ARG A 73 10.04 -7.14 5.64
C ARG A 73 8.97 -6.10 5.35
N LEU A 74 8.42 -5.45 6.37
CA LEU A 74 7.39 -4.43 6.20
C LEU A 74 7.86 -3.24 5.36
N LYS A 75 9.11 -2.78 5.56
CA LYS A 75 9.71 -1.73 4.71
C LYS A 75 9.81 -2.18 3.26
N THR A 76 10.28 -3.39 3.03
CA THR A 76 10.44 -3.95 1.69
C THR A 76 9.09 -4.08 0.98
N ASP A 77 8.07 -4.56 1.68
CA ASP A 77 6.73 -4.74 1.11
C ASP A 77 6.06 -3.40 0.81
N LYS A 78 6.25 -2.38 1.68
CA LYS A 78 5.83 -1.01 1.39
C LYS A 78 6.46 -0.48 0.10
N TRP A 79 7.77 -0.63 -0.06
CA TRP A 79 8.48 -0.14 -1.25
C TRP A 79 8.03 -0.86 -2.53
N LYS A 80 7.79 -2.17 -2.45
CA LYS A 80 7.22 -2.93 -3.58
C LYS A 80 5.83 -2.42 -3.96
N PHE A 81 4.97 -2.15 -2.99
CA PHE A 81 3.63 -1.61 -3.25
C PHE A 81 3.69 -0.24 -3.93
N GLU A 82 4.53 0.67 -3.42
CA GLU A 82 4.73 2.00 -4.01
C GLU A 82 5.25 1.90 -5.46
N LEU A 83 6.20 1.00 -5.71
CA LEU A 83 6.75 0.77 -7.05
C LEU A 83 5.68 0.27 -8.04
N VAL A 84 4.85 -0.68 -7.62
CA VAL A 84 3.74 -1.20 -8.44
C VAL A 84 2.70 -0.10 -8.70
N GLY A 85 2.45 0.78 -7.72
CA GLY A 85 1.56 1.93 -7.91
C GLY A 85 2.08 2.91 -8.96
N LEU A 86 3.40 3.18 -8.95
CA LEU A 86 4.04 4.07 -9.92
C LEU A 86 4.00 3.50 -11.34
N ASP A 87 4.30 2.22 -11.51
CA ASP A 87 4.28 1.51 -12.80
C ASP A 87 2.87 1.52 -13.44
N ARG A 88 1.83 1.37 -12.62
CA ARG A 88 0.43 1.48 -13.06
C ARG A 88 0.05 2.89 -13.50
N ALA A 89 0.56 3.91 -12.82
CA ALA A 89 0.31 5.30 -13.19
C ALA A 89 1.00 5.66 -14.53
N ASP A 90 2.23 5.16 -14.73
CA ASP A 90 3.00 5.40 -15.95
C ASP A 90 2.37 4.70 -17.17
N THR A 91 1.98 3.43 -17.02
CA THR A 91 1.24 2.69 -18.05
C THR A 91 -0.12 3.30 -18.37
N GLY A 92 -0.81 3.85 -17.37
CA GLY A 92 -2.05 4.61 -17.58
C GLY A 92 -1.84 5.87 -18.43
N HIS A 93 -0.78 6.63 -18.14
CA HIS A 93 -0.42 7.83 -18.90
C HIS A 93 -0.08 7.52 -20.36
N GLU A 94 0.67 6.45 -20.61
CA GLU A 94 1.00 6.00 -21.97
C GLU A 94 -0.25 5.58 -22.75
N LEU A 95 -1.17 4.85 -22.11
CA LEU A 95 -2.42 4.42 -22.75
C LEU A 95 -3.32 5.61 -23.10
N ASP A 96 -3.44 6.60 -22.19
CA ASP A 96 -4.17 7.83 -22.46
C ASP A 96 -3.53 8.64 -23.60
N HIS A 97 -2.21 8.68 -23.68
CA HIS A 97 -1.50 9.32 -24.77
C HIS A 97 -1.80 8.66 -26.11
N GLN A 98 -1.68 7.34 -26.19
CA GLN A 98 -1.96 6.58 -27.42
C GLN A 98 -3.42 6.71 -27.86
N MET A 99 -4.37 6.71 -26.91
CA MET A 99 -5.78 6.95 -27.19
C MET A 99 -5.99 8.34 -27.82
N LYS A 100 -5.38 9.37 -27.22
CA LYS A 100 -5.45 10.74 -27.74
C LYS A 100 -4.88 10.84 -29.15
N GLU A 101 -3.73 10.23 -29.42
CA GLU A 101 -3.14 10.20 -30.76
C GLU A 101 -4.04 9.49 -31.78
N HIS A 102 -4.66 8.37 -31.39
CA HIS A 102 -5.56 7.63 -32.25
C HIS A 102 -6.81 8.45 -32.60
N VAL A 103 -7.43 9.10 -31.61
CA VAL A 103 -8.56 10.00 -31.81
C VAL A 103 -8.18 11.17 -32.72
N GLU A 104 -7.03 11.80 -32.48
CA GLU A 104 -6.56 12.92 -33.30
C GLU A 104 -6.32 12.49 -34.76
N LYS A 105 -5.73 11.30 -34.97
CA LYS A 105 -5.51 10.74 -36.31
C LYS A 105 -6.81 10.42 -37.03
N ALA A 106 -7.76 9.79 -36.34
CA ALA A 106 -9.08 9.50 -36.88
C ALA A 106 -9.82 10.78 -37.26
N MET A 107 -9.77 11.79 -36.40
CA MET A 107 -10.39 13.09 -36.63
C MET A 107 -9.77 13.80 -37.85
N LYS A 108 -8.44 13.83 -37.95
CA LYS A 108 -7.73 14.38 -39.12
C LYS A 108 -8.13 13.68 -40.41
N SER A 109 -8.20 12.36 -40.40
CA SER A 109 -8.64 11.57 -41.56
C SER A 109 -10.07 11.92 -41.97
N TRP A 110 -10.98 11.98 -41.00
CA TRP A 110 -12.37 12.33 -41.25
C TRP A 110 -12.52 13.75 -41.81
N VAL A 111 -11.88 14.74 -41.19
CA VAL A 111 -11.87 16.14 -41.67
C VAL A 111 -11.35 16.22 -43.11
N SER A 112 -10.26 15.51 -43.42
CA SER A 112 -9.72 15.49 -44.78
C SER A 112 -10.69 14.86 -45.80
N GLY A 113 -11.41 13.80 -45.41
CA GLY A 113 -12.41 13.15 -46.24
C GLY A 113 -13.61 14.05 -46.53
N VAL A 114 -14.13 14.71 -45.48
CA VAL A 114 -15.22 15.69 -45.60
C VAL A 114 -14.82 16.84 -46.52
N GLN A 115 -13.61 17.38 -46.33
CA GLN A 115 -13.10 18.46 -47.18
C GLN A 115 -12.91 18.02 -48.64
N GLY A 116 -12.49 16.78 -48.87
CA GLY A 116 -12.40 16.18 -50.21
C GLY A 116 -13.77 16.07 -50.88
N ALA A 117 -14.78 15.57 -50.16
CA ALA A 117 -16.16 15.46 -50.65
C ALA A 117 -16.76 16.83 -50.96
N LEU A 118 -16.52 17.84 -50.12
CA LEU A 118 -16.98 19.21 -50.35
C LEU A 118 -16.40 19.79 -51.64
N LYS A 119 -15.09 19.61 -51.89
CA LYS A 119 -14.46 20.05 -53.14
C LYS A 119 -15.08 19.40 -54.38
N GLN A 120 -15.37 18.10 -54.32
CA GLN A 120 -16.03 17.39 -55.41
C GLN A 120 -17.44 17.95 -55.66
N TYR A 121 -18.19 18.23 -54.59
CA TYR A 121 -19.50 18.84 -54.69
C TYR A 121 -19.44 20.21 -55.39
N GLU A 122 -18.53 21.09 -54.97
CA GLU A 122 -18.33 22.42 -55.57
C GLU A 122 -17.92 22.32 -57.05
N GLU A 123 -17.09 21.33 -57.41
CA GLU A 123 -16.68 21.09 -58.80
C GLU A 123 -17.88 20.68 -59.68
N ILE A 124 -18.68 19.71 -59.22
CA ILE A 124 -19.91 19.28 -59.92
C ILE A 124 -20.87 20.45 -60.10
N GLN A 125 -21.07 21.25 -59.05
CA GLN A 125 -21.94 22.42 -59.11
C GLN A 125 -21.46 23.44 -60.17
N ARG A 126 -20.15 23.67 -60.24
CA ARG A 126 -19.54 24.56 -61.25
C ARG A 126 -19.72 24.01 -62.66
N GLU A 127 -19.62 22.70 -62.85
CA GLU A 127 -19.88 22.07 -64.16
C GLU A 127 -21.34 22.19 -64.58
N MET A 128 -22.28 21.97 -63.67
CA MET A 128 -23.72 22.15 -63.93
C MET A 128 -24.04 23.59 -64.35
N MET A 129 -23.50 24.60 -63.65
CA MET A 129 -23.68 26.00 -64.03
C MET A 129 -23.11 26.32 -65.43
N LYS A 130 -21.97 25.73 -65.79
CA LYS A 130 -21.39 25.91 -67.14
C LYS A 130 -22.28 25.29 -68.23
N LEU A 131 -22.89 24.14 -67.97
CA LEU A 131 -23.77 23.46 -68.93
C LEU A 131 -25.10 24.21 -69.13
N GLN A 132 -25.65 24.80 -68.07
CA GLN A 132 -26.83 25.66 -68.15
C GLN A 132 -26.54 26.93 -68.96
N GLY A 133 -25.39 27.60 -68.73
CA GLY A 133 -24.99 28.79 -69.50
C GLY A 133 -24.73 28.54 -71.00
N LYS A 134 -24.41 27.31 -71.39
CA LYS A 134 -24.21 26.89 -72.79
C LYS A 134 -25.50 26.44 -73.49
N GLY A 135 -26.65 26.47 -72.82
CA GLY A 135 -27.93 26.02 -73.37
C GLY A 135 -28.02 24.51 -73.63
N SER A 136 -27.10 23.72 -73.07
CA SER A 136 -27.07 22.25 -73.21
C SER A 136 -27.93 21.54 -72.17
N VAL A 137 -28.45 22.29 -71.20
CA VAL A 137 -29.35 21.84 -70.13
C VAL A 137 -30.52 22.82 -70.10
N ALA A 138 -31.73 22.32 -69.85
CA ALA A 138 -32.93 23.15 -69.80
C ALA A 138 -32.80 24.25 -68.73
N ALA A 139 -33.29 25.45 -69.01
CA ALA A 139 -33.09 26.62 -68.15
C ALA A 139 -33.73 26.45 -66.75
N ASP A 140 -34.68 25.53 -66.63
CA ASP A 140 -35.42 25.14 -65.43
C ASP A 140 -34.80 23.94 -64.68
N ALA A 141 -33.67 23.40 -65.16
CA ALA A 141 -33.00 22.30 -64.47
C ALA A 141 -32.53 22.73 -63.07
N TYR A 142 -32.92 21.96 -62.07
CA TYR A 142 -32.59 22.22 -60.67
C TYR A 142 -31.08 22.03 -60.43
N ILE A 143 -30.41 23.10 -59.99
CA ILE A 143 -29.03 23.06 -59.53
C ILE A 143 -29.05 23.09 -57.99
N PRO A 144 -28.41 22.13 -57.31
CA PRO A 144 -28.30 22.15 -55.87
C PRO A 144 -27.68 23.46 -55.35
N PRO A 145 -28.19 24.01 -54.23
CA PRO A 145 -27.68 25.25 -53.66
C PRO A 145 -26.25 25.07 -53.11
N GLU A 146 -25.49 26.16 -53.06
CA GLU A 146 -24.14 26.14 -52.49
C GLU A 146 -24.21 25.81 -50.99
N ILE A 147 -23.37 24.88 -50.54
CA ILE A 147 -23.31 24.52 -49.12
C ILE A 147 -22.57 25.65 -48.42
N SER A 148 -23.32 26.49 -47.70
CA SER A 148 -22.75 27.59 -46.93
C SER A 148 -21.78 27.06 -45.87
N SER A 149 -20.65 27.75 -45.68
CA SER A 149 -19.66 27.44 -44.62
C SER A 149 -20.23 27.56 -43.20
N SER A 150 -21.43 28.15 -43.03
CA SER A 150 -22.18 28.19 -41.79
C SER A 150 -22.74 26.84 -41.33
N VAL A 151 -22.83 25.83 -42.19
CA VAL A 151 -23.25 24.47 -41.78
C VAL A 151 -22.26 23.87 -40.78
N TYR A 152 -20.97 24.23 -40.90
CA TYR A 152 -19.90 23.80 -39.99
C TYR A 152 -19.79 24.65 -38.71
N LYS A 153 -20.62 25.69 -38.56
CA LYS A 153 -20.68 26.56 -37.37
C LYS A 153 -21.87 26.23 -36.46
N LEU A 154 -22.70 25.25 -36.84
CA LEU A 154 -23.62 24.68 -35.87
C LEU A 154 -22.76 23.89 -34.89
N ASP A 155 -22.47 24.50 -33.74
CA ASP A 155 -22.04 23.77 -32.56
C ASP A 155 -23.21 22.88 -32.12
N VAL A 156 -23.35 21.73 -32.79
CA VAL A 156 -24.38 20.72 -32.50
C VAL A 156 -24.26 20.20 -31.06
N ASP A 157 -23.12 20.46 -30.41
CA ASP A 157 -22.81 19.93 -29.09
C ASP A 157 -23.12 20.87 -27.93
N GLU A 158 -23.36 22.16 -28.15
CA GLU A 158 -23.42 23.12 -27.03
C GLU A 158 -24.73 23.01 -26.24
N ASP A 159 -25.86 22.70 -26.88
CA ASP A 159 -27.17 22.61 -26.20
C ASP A 159 -27.78 21.19 -26.20
N ILE A 160 -27.33 20.28 -27.08
CA ILE A 160 -27.95 18.95 -27.24
C ILE A 160 -27.44 17.95 -26.19
N TRP A 161 -26.20 18.11 -25.73
CA TRP A 161 -25.58 17.25 -24.70
C TRP A 161 -25.53 17.89 -23.32
N GLN A 162 -26.14 19.06 -23.13
CA GLN A 162 -26.43 19.53 -21.78
C GLN A 162 -27.45 18.56 -21.19
N VAL A 163 -26.93 17.60 -20.40
CA VAL A 163 -27.73 16.78 -19.51
C VAL A 163 -28.66 17.76 -18.79
N PRO A 164 -30.00 17.64 -18.94
CA PRO A 164 -30.92 18.45 -18.17
C PRO A 164 -30.46 18.32 -16.73
N HIS A 165 -30.20 19.44 -16.05
CA HIS A 165 -29.88 19.38 -14.63
C HIS A 165 -30.93 18.50 -13.97
N HIS A 166 -30.57 17.72 -12.94
CA HIS A 166 -31.47 16.74 -12.33
C HIS A 166 -32.84 17.33 -11.88
N GLU A 167 -32.92 18.66 -11.83
CA GLU A 167 -34.07 19.53 -11.56
C GLU A 167 -35.03 19.67 -12.76
N ASP A 168 -34.56 19.55 -14.02
CA ASP A 168 -35.38 19.62 -15.24
C ASP A 168 -36.12 18.30 -15.55
N LEU A 169 -35.70 17.18 -14.97
CA LEU A 169 -36.48 15.93 -14.99
C LEU A 169 -37.78 16.04 -14.17
N ALA A 170 -37.93 17.07 -13.33
CA ALA A 170 -39.18 17.38 -12.64
C ALA A 170 -40.14 18.22 -13.50
N ASN A 171 -39.69 18.71 -14.66
CA ASN A 171 -40.46 19.59 -15.56
C ASN A 171 -41.07 18.86 -16.77
N PHE A 172 -41.11 17.53 -16.78
CA PHE A 172 -42.03 16.86 -17.70
C PHE A 172 -43.44 17.35 -17.35
N PRO A 173 -44.20 17.89 -18.32
CA PRO A 173 -45.47 18.58 -18.05
C PRO A 173 -46.49 17.73 -17.26
N ASP A 174 -46.32 16.41 -17.25
CA ASP A 174 -47.16 15.45 -16.52
C ASP A 174 -46.40 14.55 -15.52
N GLY A 175 -45.10 14.77 -15.29
CA GLY A 175 -44.27 13.89 -14.44
C GLY A 175 -44.12 12.45 -14.97
N GLU A 176 -44.65 12.15 -16.16
CA GLU A 176 -44.56 10.84 -16.79
C GLU A 176 -43.30 10.71 -17.63
N VAL A 177 -42.42 9.81 -17.19
CA VAL A 177 -41.29 9.33 -17.98
C VAL A 177 -41.79 8.77 -19.33
N PRO A 178 -41.18 9.18 -20.46
CA PRO A 178 -41.56 8.69 -21.79
C PRO A 178 -41.58 7.16 -21.89
N ALA A 179 -42.56 6.61 -22.61
CA ALA A 179 -42.82 5.17 -22.68
C ALA A 179 -41.60 4.34 -23.14
N TRP A 180 -40.75 4.89 -24.01
CA TRP A 180 -39.53 4.23 -24.50
C TRP A 180 -38.46 4.06 -23.41
N LEU A 181 -38.45 4.93 -22.39
CA LEU A 181 -37.53 4.83 -21.25
C LEU A 181 -38.08 3.86 -20.18
N ARG A 182 -39.40 3.65 -20.16
CA ARG A 182 -40.11 2.71 -19.26
C ARG A 182 -40.03 1.26 -19.75
N ASP A 183 -39.75 1.03 -21.02
CA ASP A 183 -39.62 -0.30 -21.62
C ASP A 183 -38.26 -0.93 -21.33
N LYS A 184 -38.24 -2.02 -20.55
CA LYS A 184 -37.02 -2.79 -20.25
C LYS A 184 -36.38 -3.41 -21.49
N GLY A 185 -37.17 -3.71 -22.53
CA GLY A 185 -36.63 -4.30 -23.77
C GLY A 185 -35.68 -3.37 -24.52
N VAL A 186 -35.78 -2.06 -24.31
CA VAL A 186 -34.85 -1.07 -24.87
C VAL A 186 -33.49 -1.12 -24.14
N TRP A 187 -33.49 -1.41 -22.84
CA TRP A 187 -32.27 -1.53 -22.03
C TRP A 187 -31.53 -2.85 -22.27
N ASP A 188 -32.26 -3.93 -22.54
CA ASP A 188 -31.67 -5.26 -22.74
C ASP A 188 -30.90 -5.39 -24.08
N GLY A 189 -30.94 -4.37 -24.95
CA GLY A 189 -30.29 -4.36 -26.27
C GLY A 189 -29.17 -3.33 -26.45
N ILE A 190 -28.83 -2.55 -25.43
CA ILE A 190 -27.71 -1.59 -25.40
C ILE A 190 -26.58 -2.16 -24.56
#